data_AF-A0A0V8GKQ3-F1
#
_entry.id   AF-A0A0V8GKQ3-F1
#
_cell.length_a   1.000
_cell.length_b   1.000
_cell.length_c   1.000
_cell.angle_alpha   90.00
_cell.angle_beta   90.00
_cell.angle_gamma   90.00
#
_symmetry.space_group_name_H-M   'P 1'
#
loop_
_entity.id
_entity.type
_entity.pdbx_description
1 polymer ?
#
loop_
_entity_poly.entity_id
_entity_poly.type
_entity_poly.pdbx_seq_one_letter_code
_entity_poly.pdbx_strand_id
1 'polypeptide(L)'
;MRQHPTSTSTLATDEKIIRLIQGLHQMHHSPMKATHYQKLAAQLPYPSLEEINARFGSWAHLLERAGIVKTSHLSTKERMTLNRPAAVKRTKRWLIEESVAFYVAQKGTNMTIRSYTELRDLHPEMLSANTIIRRFGTWKNALAHFDLTSNGFFTDQDCLDALQQAAATHGPLLTSQQYAKWARAHQAPSLTLLIERFSSWREALRRLDSE
;
A
#
# COMPACT_ATOMS: atom_id res chain seq x y z
N MET A 1 -11.41 -50.61 -29.65
CA MET A 1 -10.19 -50.52 -28.82
C MET A 1 -9.70 -49.08 -28.83
N ARG A 2 -10.01 -48.28 -27.80
CA ARG A 2 -9.47 -46.91 -27.67
C ARG A 2 -8.24 -46.99 -26.76
N GLN A 3 -7.07 -46.78 -27.34
CA GLN A 3 -5.81 -46.68 -26.62
C GLN A 3 -5.80 -45.35 -25.86
N HIS A 4 -5.51 -45.38 -24.55
CA HIS A 4 -5.18 -44.21 -23.74
C HIS A 4 -3.63 -44.14 -23.60
N PRO A 5 -2.90 -43.26 -24.31
CA PRO A 5 -1.46 -43.13 -24.13
C PRO A 5 -1.04 -41.92 -23.28
N THR A 6 -1.97 -41.07 -22.82
CA THR A 6 -1.62 -39.76 -22.24
C THR A 6 -1.19 -39.80 -20.77
N SER A 7 -1.61 -40.79 -19.99
CA SER A 7 -1.37 -40.81 -18.54
C SER A 7 0.06 -41.17 -18.12
N THR A 8 0.82 -41.91 -18.95
CA THR A 8 2.17 -42.38 -18.58
C THR A 8 3.24 -41.31 -18.79
N SER A 9 3.07 -40.44 -19.80
CA SER A 9 4.02 -39.36 -20.13
C SER A 9 3.97 -38.20 -19.11
N THR A 10 2.78 -37.90 -18.58
CA THR A 10 2.59 -36.86 -17.56
C THR A 10 3.19 -37.26 -16.21
N LEU A 11 2.95 -38.50 -15.76
CA LEU A 11 3.52 -39.03 -14.51
C LEU A 11 5.06 -39.04 -14.52
N ALA A 12 5.67 -39.46 -15.63
CA ALA A 12 7.13 -39.44 -15.76
C ALA A 12 7.71 -38.01 -15.73
N THR A 13 6.95 -37.01 -16.18
CA THR A 13 7.35 -35.59 -16.14
C THR A 13 7.21 -35.03 -14.73
N ASP A 14 6.12 -35.37 -14.03
CA ASP A 14 5.88 -34.93 -12.66
C ASP A 14 6.95 -35.47 -11.70
N GLU A 15 7.38 -36.73 -11.88
CA GLU A 15 8.49 -37.31 -11.10
C GLU A 15 9.81 -36.59 -11.31
N LYS A 16 10.11 -36.17 -12.55
CA LYS A 16 11.32 -35.38 -12.86
C LYS A 16 11.29 -34.03 -12.14
N ILE A 17 10.13 -33.35 -12.13
CA ILE A 17 9.95 -32.08 -11.42
C ILE A 17 10.13 -32.27 -9.91
N ILE A 18 9.56 -33.32 -9.33
CA ILE A 18 9.74 -33.63 -7.90
C ILE A 18 11.22 -33.85 -7.56
N ARG A 19 11.95 -34.66 -8.35
CA ARG A 19 13.39 -34.90 -8.14
C ARG A 19 14.22 -33.62 -8.26
N LEU A 20 13.89 -32.76 -9.22
CA LEU A 20 14.52 -31.45 -9.37
C LEU A 20 14.35 -30.61 -8.10
N ILE A 21 13.13 -30.50 -7.56
CA ILE A 21 12.88 -29.72 -6.34
C ILE A 21 13.56 -30.34 -5.12
N GLN A 22 13.60 -31.67 -5.01
CA GLN A 22 14.35 -32.36 -3.95
C GLN A 22 15.86 -32.06 -4.01
N GLY A 23 16.46 -32.12 -5.20
CA GLY A 23 17.88 -31.77 -5.38
C GLY A 23 18.16 -30.31 -5.04
N LEU A 24 17.28 -29.39 -5.46
CA LEU A 24 17.38 -27.97 -5.10
C LEU A 24 17.25 -27.74 -3.58
N HIS A 25 16.44 -28.53 -2.88
CA HIS A 25 16.29 -28.44 -1.43
C HIS A 25 17.51 -29.01 -0.68
N GLN A 26 18.18 -30.04 -1.19
CA GLN A 26 19.41 -30.54 -0.57
C GLN A 26 20.51 -29.47 -0.50
N MET A 27 20.54 -28.55 -1.48
CA MET A 27 21.45 -27.41 -1.49
C MET A 27 20.99 -26.23 -0.62
N HIS A 28 19.71 -26.19 -0.24
CA HIS A 28 19.11 -25.11 0.54
C HIS A 28 18.27 -25.66 1.70
N HIS A 29 18.80 -25.61 2.93
CA HIS A 29 18.16 -26.15 4.15
C HIS A 29 16.80 -25.52 4.54
N SER A 30 16.29 -24.56 3.77
CA SER A 30 14.96 -23.97 3.98
C SER A 30 14.02 -24.31 2.80
N PRO A 31 12.71 -24.50 3.05
CA PRO A 31 11.74 -24.71 1.98
C PRO A 31 11.79 -23.57 0.97
N MET A 32 12.05 -23.91 -0.29
CA MET A 32 12.18 -22.92 -1.36
C MET A 32 10.82 -22.25 -1.61
N LYS A 33 10.83 -20.92 -1.81
CA LYS A 33 9.62 -20.15 -2.16
C LYS A 33 9.43 -20.14 -3.68
N ALA A 34 8.18 -20.07 -4.15
CA ALA A 34 7.86 -19.96 -5.57
C ALA A 34 8.58 -18.78 -6.25
N THR A 35 8.70 -17.63 -5.55
CA THR A 35 9.50 -16.48 -6.00
C THR A 35 10.95 -16.81 -6.35
N HIS A 36 11.60 -17.69 -5.57
CA HIS A 36 13.01 -18.01 -5.71
C HIS A 36 13.20 -18.99 -6.86
N TYR A 37 12.32 -20.00 -6.94
CA TYR A 37 12.28 -20.92 -8.07
C TYR A 37 12.08 -20.18 -9.40
N GLN A 38 11.13 -19.25 -9.46
CA GLN A 38 10.84 -18.50 -10.67
C GLN A 38 12.06 -17.69 -11.17
N LYS A 39 12.92 -17.22 -10.27
CA LYS A 39 14.18 -16.56 -10.65
C LYS A 39 15.19 -17.54 -11.24
N LEU A 40 15.29 -18.74 -10.70
CA LEU A 40 16.16 -19.79 -11.22
C LEU A 40 15.67 -20.27 -12.59
N ALA A 41 14.37 -20.50 -12.74
CA ALA A 41 13.75 -20.90 -14.00
C ALA A 41 13.85 -19.82 -15.11
N ALA A 42 14.13 -18.56 -14.75
CA ALA A 42 14.41 -17.52 -15.72
C ALA A 42 15.83 -17.60 -16.33
N GLN A 43 16.76 -18.31 -15.67
CA GLN A 43 18.18 -18.39 -16.08
C GLN A 43 18.61 -19.79 -16.47
N LEU A 44 17.80 -20.80 -16.15
CA LEU A 44 18.08 -22.21 -16.34
C LEU A 44 16.93 -22.85 -17.13
N PRO A 45 17.17 -23.95 -17.87
CA PRO A 45 16.15 -24.65 -18.65
C PRO A 45 15.20 -25.46 -17.75
N TYR A 46 14.54 -24.79 -16.80
CA TYR A 46 13.59 -25.37 -15.85
C TYR A 46 12.14 -25.03 -16.25
N PRO A 47 11.17 -25.90 -15.89
CA PRO A 47 9.77 -25.64 -16.21
C PRO A 47 9.26 -24.36 -15.54
N SER A 48 8.33 -23.66 -16.20
CA SER A 48 7.80 -22.40 -15.69
C SER A 48 6.97 -22.63 -14.42
N LEU A 49 6.84 -21.60 -13.58
CA LEU A 49 5.99 -21.67 -12.39
C LEU A 49 4.52 -21.91 -12.77
N GLU A 50 4.10 -21.42 -13.93
CA GLU A 50 2.74 -21.60 -14.47
C GLU A 50 2.49 -23.07 -14.85
N GLU A 51 3.46 -23.71 -15.51
CA GLU A 51 3.39 -25.14 -15.81
C GLU A 51 3.34 -25.98 -14.52
N ILE A 52 4.14 -25.61 -13.51
CA ILE A 52 4.11 -26.27 -12.21
C ILE A 52 2.74 -26.11 -11.53
N ASN A 53 2.18 -24.91 -11.52
CA ASN A 53 0.86 -24.68 -10.93
C ASN A 53 -0.24 -25.42 -11.70
N ALA A 54 -0.15 -25.52 -13.03
CA ALA A 54 -1.11 -26.29 -13.83
C ALA A 54 -1.08 -27.79 -13.49
N ARG A 55 0.10 -28.34 -13.18
CA ARG A 55 0.27 -29.78 -12.87
C ARG A 55 -0.01 -30.13 -11.42
N PHE A 56 0.48 -29.32 -10.48
CA PHE A 56 0.46 -29.61 -9.04
C PHE A 56 -0.56 -28.75 -8.26
N GLY A 57 -1.25 -27.84 -8.93
CA GLY A 57 -2.22 -26.90 -8.36
C GLY A 57 -1.57 -25.72 -7.63
N SER A 58 -0.56 -25.99 -6.80
CA SER A 58 0.20 -24.94 -6.13
C SER A 58 1.63 -25.37 -5.81
N TRP A 59 2.52 -24.38 -5.63
CA TRP A 59 3.88 -24.61 -5.18
C TRP A 59 3.95 -25.35 -3.83
N ALA A 60 3.06 -25.03 -2.89
CA ALA A 60 2.98 -25.72 -1.59
C ALA A 60 2.60 -27.20 -1.74
N HIS A 61 1.68 -27.54 -2.65
CA HIS A 61 1.35 -28.95 -2.96
C HIS A 61 2.52 -29.68 -3.62
N LEU A 62 3.29 -29.02 -4.49
CA LEU A 62 4.51 -29.60 -5.05
C LEU A 62 5.53 -29.92 -3.95
N LEU A 63 5.77 -28.99 -3.02
CA LEU A 63 6.67 -29.19 -1.89
C LEU A 63 6.20 -30.32 -0.97
N GLU A 64 4.89 -30.51 -0.83
CA GLU A 64 4.31 -31.62 -0.09
C GLU A 64 4.50 -32.96 -0.78
N ARG A 65 4.24 -33.04 -2.09
CA ARG A 65 4.54 -34.25 -2.87
C ARG A 65 6.03 -34.58 -2.91
N ALA A 66 6.89 -33.57 -2.80
CA ALA A 66 8.34 -33.74 -2.67
C ALA A 66 8.79 -34.19 -1.27
N GLY A 67 7.90 -34.23 -0.28
CA GLY A 67 8.20 -34.61 1.10
C GLY A 67 8.94 -33.55 1.92
N ILE A 68 9.00 -32.31 1.42
CA ILE A 68 9.76 -31.21 2.04
C ILE A 68 8.94 -30.51 3.13
N VAL A 69 7.62 -30.40 2.92
CA VAL A 69 6.73 -29.69 3.84
C VAL A 69 5.42 -30.46 3.99
N LYS A 70 4.76 -30.37 5.14
CA LYS A 70 3.42 -30.94 5.34
C LYS A 70 2.41 -29.80 5.34
N THR A 71 1.52 -29.72 4.34
CA THR A 71 0.59 -28.59 4.24
C THR A 71 -0.39 -28.51 5.40
N SER A 72 -0.67 -29.65 6.05
CA SER A 72 -1.49 -29.76 7.26
C SER A 72 -0.92 -29.02 8.47
N HIS A 73 0.41 -28.85 8.54
CA HIS A 73 1.09 -28.19 9.65
C HIS A 73 1.39 -26.71 9.38
N LEU A 74 1.16 -26.23 8.15
CA LEU A 74 1.43 -24.86 7.77
C LEU A 74 0.24 -23.94 8.09
N SER A 75 0.55 -22.82 8.73
CA SER A 75 -0.37 -21.69 8.87
C SER A 75 -0.79 -21.13 7.51
N THR A 76 -1.98 -20.56 7.43
CA THR A 76 -2.50 -19.87 6.23
C THR A 76 -1.50 -18.83 5.69
N LYS A 77 -0.84 -18.09 6.60
CA LYS A 77 0.17 -17.08 6.23
C LYS A 77 1.40 -17.73 5.59
N GLU A 78 1.86 -18.86 6.12
CA GLU A 78 3.04 -19.57 5.60
C GLU A 78 2.77 -20.14 4.22
N ARG A 79 1.60 -20.77 4.02
CA ARG A 79 1.16 -21.25 2.69
C ARG A 79 1.13 -20.12 1.67
N MET A 80 0.56 -18.97 2.03
CA MET A 80 0.55 -17.79 1.15
C MET A 80 1.97 -17.30 0.82
N THR A 81 2.91 -17.34 1.76
CA THR A 81 4.29 -16.92 1.49
C THR A 81 5.07 -17.87 0.58
N LEU A 82 4.79 -19.17 0.66
CA LEU A 82 5.42 -20.18 -0.20
C LEU A 82 4.90 -20.09 -1.64
N ASN A 83 3.59 -19.88 -1.80
CA ASN A 83 2.93 -19.82 -3.10
C ASN A 83 3.10 -18.49 -3.85
N ARG A 84 3.53 -17.43 -3.16
CA ARG A 84 3.65 -16.11 -3.76
C ARG A 84 4.66 -16.14 -4.93
N PRO A 85 4.25 -15.84 -6.18
CA PRO A 85 5.17 -15.75 -7.31
C PRO A 85 6.04 -14.50 -7.19
N ALA A 86 7.16 -14.46 -7.91
CA ALA A 86 7.96 -13.24 -8.02
C ALA A 86 7.07 -12.13 -8.56
N ALA A 87 7.02 -11.01 -7.85
CA ALA A 87 6.22 -9.86 -8.29
C ALA A 87 6.62 -9.53 -9.74
N VAL A 88 5.64 -9.58 -10.64
CA VAL A 88 5.78 -9.11 -12.03
C VAL A 88 6.53 -7.80 -11.98
N LYS A 89 7.60 -7.66 -12.78
CA LYS A 89 8.41 -6.43 -12.85
C LYS A 89 7.43 -5.27 -13.03
N ARG A 90 7.25 -4.49 -11.96
CA ARG A 90 6.25 -3.42 -11.94
C ARG A 90 6.58 -2.47 -13.07
N THR A 91 5.72 -2.46 -14.07
CA THR A 91 5.60 -1.46 -15.12
C THR A 91 5.77 -0.09 -14.47
N LYS A 92 6.73 0.69 -14.98
CA LYS A 92 7.13 2.05 -14.58
C LYS A 92 6.46 2.56 -13.29
N ARG A 93 7.07 2.28 -12.13
CA ARG A 93 6.66 2.93 -10.88
C ARG A 93 6.91 4.42 -11.01
N TRP A 94 5.97 5.21 -10.52
CA TRP A 94 6.18 6.64 -10.40
C TRP A 94 7.35 6.96 -9.48
N LEU A 95 7.98 8.10 -9.72
CA LEU A 95 8.85 8.76 -8.77
C LEU A 95 8.02 9.29 -7.59
N ILE A 96 8.70 9.73 -6.52
CA ILE A 96 7.99 10.24 -5.35
C ILE A 96 7.25 11.51 -5.73
N GLU A 97 7.91 12.37 -6.49
CA GLU A 97 7.44 13.64 -7.01
C GLU A 97 6.19 13.45 -7.87
N GLU A 98 6.20 12.47 -8.78
CA GLU A 98 5.03 12.13 -9.62
C GLU A 98 3.84 11.64 -8.78
N SER A 99 4.10 10.81 -7.76
CA SER A 99 3.04 10.29 -6.88
C SER A 99 2.42 11.38 -6.01
N VAL A 100 3.25 12.29 -5.49
CA VAL A 100 2.80 13.41 -4.68
C VAL A 100 2.05 14.43 -5.53
N ALA A 101 2.57 14.79 -6.71
CA ALA A 101 1.90 15.70 -7.64
C ALA A 101 0.53 15.17 -8.07
N PHE A 102 0.42 13.88 -8.36
CA PHE A 102 -0.87 13.26 -8.68
C PHE A 102 -1.85 13.31 -7.51
N TYR A 103 -1.39 13.06 -6.28
CA TYR A 103 -2.25 13.22 -5.10
C TYR A 103 -2.76 14.66 -4.98
N VAL A 104 -1.86 15.64 -5.10
CA VAL A 104 -2.20 17.07 -4.97
C VAL A 104 -3.19 17.51 -6.03
N ALA A 105 -3.06 17.01 -7.27
CA ALA A 105 -4.01 17.30 -8.34
C ALA A 105 -5.43 16.76 -8.05
N GLN A 106 -5.55 15.65 -7.32
CA GLN A 106 -6.83 14.99 -7.04
C GLN A 106 -7.51 15.47 -5.75
N LYS A 107 -6.73 15.67 -4.69
CA LYS A 107 -7.25 15.94 -3.33
C LYS A 107 -6.72 17.23 -2.70
N GLY A 108 -5.88 17.98 -3.42
CA GLY A 108 -5.29 19.22 -2.92
C GLY A 108 -4.08 19.00 -2.00
N THR A 109 -3.72 20.05 -1.28
CA THR A 109 -2.47 20.10 -0.48
C THR A 109 -2.54 19.35 0.84
N ASN A 110 -3.74 18.93 1.27
CA ASN A 110 -3.96 18.18 2.50
C ASN A 110 -3.81 16.67 2.26
N MET A 111 -2.67 16.13 2.68
CA MET A 111 -2.25 14.76 2.45
C MET A 111 -2.00 14.02 3.77
N THR A 112 -2.99 13.25 4.21
CA THR A 112 -2.82 12.27 5.30
C THR A 112 -2.29 10.94 4.76
N ILE A 113 -1.63 10.15 5.60
CA ILE A 113 -1.21 8.78 5.23
C ILE A 113 -2.41 7.95 4.78
N ARG A 114 -3.56 8.09 5.47
CA ARG A 114 -4.78 7.35 5.16
C ARG A 114 -5.34 7.74 3.80
N SER A 115 -5.59 9.02 3.57
CA SER A 115 -6.16 9.52 2.31
C SER A 115 -5.26 9.25 1.11
N TYR A 116 -3.93 9.27 1.32
CA TYR A 116 -2.93 8.88 0.32
C TYR A 116 -2.97 7.37 0.02
N THR A 117 -3.07 6.53 1.07
CA THR A 117 -3.18 5.07 0.90
C THR A 117 -4.47 4.70 0.18
N GLU A 118 -5.59 5.33 0.53
CA GLU A 118 -6.87 5.14 -0.16
C GLU A 118 -6.79 5.52 -1.65
N LEU A 119 -6.07 6.59 -2.02
CA LEU A 119 -5.86 6.94 -3.43
C LEU A 119 -4.94 5.94 -4.14
N ARG A 120 -3.88 5.49 -3.47
CA ARG A 120 -2.96 4.47 -3.98
C ARG A 120 -3.65 3.13 -4.24
N ASP A 121 -4.63 2.76 -3.43
CA ASP A 121 -5.38 1.51 -3.64
C ASP A 121 -6.12 1.53 -4.99
N LEU A 122 -6.52 2.71 -5.47
CA LEU A 122 -7.08 2.93 -6.81
C LEU A 122 -6.00 3.10 -7.90
N HIS A 123 -4.78 3.52 -7.52
CA HIS A 123 -3.65 3.78 -8.42
C HIS A 123 -2.36 3.07 -7.95
N PRO A 124 -2.22 1.75 -8.22
CA PRO A 124 -1.09 0.95 -7.75
C PRO A 124 0.29 1.39 -8.27
N GLU A 125 0.33 2.23 -9.30
CA GLU A 125 1.51 2.86 -9.90
C GLU A 125 2.18 3.87 -8.95
N MET A 126 1.39 4.50 -8.08
CA MET A 126 1.87 5.41 -7.05
C MET A 126 2.87 4.71 -6.12
N LEU A 127 3.79 5.47 -5.55
CA LEU A 127 4.67 4.97 -4.48
C LEU A 127 3.94 4.84 -3.16
N SER A 128 4.44 3.97 -2.28
CA SER A 128 3.79 3.72 -0.99
C SER A 128 4.20 4.79 0.00
N ALA A 129 3.31 5.12 0.95
CA ALA A 129 3.65 6.03 2.04
C ALA A 129 4.94 5.60 2.76
N ASN A 130 5.14 4.30 2.97
CA ASN A 130 6.37 3.75 3.55
C ASN A 130 7.63 4.03 2.72
N THR A 131 7.53 4.07 1.39
CA THR A 131 8.67 4.40 0.53
C THR A 131 9.05 5.87 0.68
N ILE A 132 8.03 6.75 0.73
CA ILE A 132 8.20 8.18 0.96
C ILE A 132 8.81 8.42 2.35
N ILE A 133 8.27 7.79 3.40
CA ILE A 133 8.79 7.87 4.77
C ILE A 133 10.25 7.42 4.84
N ARG A 134 10.64 6.32 4.17
CA ARG A 134 12.04 5.87 4.15
C ARG A 134 12.98 6.88 3.51
N ARG A 135 12.51 7.69 2.55
CA ARG A 135 13.32 8.70 1.89
C ARG A 135 13.52 9.95 2.74
N PHE A 136 12.48 10.39 3.46
CA PHE A 136 12.46 11.64 4.21
C PHE A 136 12.53 11.46 5.74
N GLY A 137 12.60 10.21 6.21
CA GLY A 137 12.62 9.82 7.62
C GLY A 137 11.22 9.73 8.25
N THR A 138 10.42 10.79 8.12
CA THR A 138 9.05 10.84 8.67
C THR A 138 8.07 11.37 7.63
N TRP A 139 6.77 11.08 7.80
CA TRP A 139 5.72 11.65 6.96
C TRP A 139 5.70 13.18 7.07
N LYS A 140 5.89 13.72 8.27
CA LYS A 140 5.98 15.16 8.52
C LYS A 140 7.09 15.82 7.69
N ASN A 141 8.28 15.22 7.65
CA ASN A 141 9.39 15.74 6.87
C ASN A 141 9.11 15.67 5.36
N ALA A 142 8.45 14.60 4.90
CA ALA A 142 8.03 14.51 3.50
C ALA A 142 7.03 15.62 3.15
N LEU A 143 6.01 15.85 3.98
CA LEU A 143 5.05 16.92 3.78
C LEU A 143 5.74 18.29 3.73
N ALA A 144 6.63 18.57 4.69
CA ALA A 144 7.41 19.82 4.70
C ALA A 144 8.32 19.98 3.47
N HIS A 145 8.83 18.89 2.89
CA HIS A 145 9.64 18.94 1.68
C HIS A 145 8.84 19.29 0.42
N PHE A 146 7.54 18.96 0.40
CA PHE A 146 6.65 19.21 -0.73
C PHE A 146 5.70 20.40 -0.49
N ASP A 147 5.91 21.18 0.56
CA ASP A 147 5.01 22.27 1.00
C ASP A 147 3.55 21.80 1.18
N LEU A 148 3.38 20.59 1.72
CA LEU A 148 2.07 19.97 1.97
C LEU A 148 1.71 19.95 3.44
N THR A 149 0.42 19.83 3.70
CA THR A 149 -0.15 19.71 5.05
C THR A 149 -0.83 18.37 5.23
N SER A 150 -1.12 17.97 6.46
CA SER A 150 -1.97 16.81 6.77
C SER A 150 -3.11 17.33 7.64
N ASN A 151 -4.27 16.65 7.68
CA ASN A 151 -5.29 16.89 8.69
C ASN A 151 -4.62 16.98 10.08
N GLY A 152 -4.62 18.19 10.66
CA GLY A 152 -3.92 18.52 11.91
C GLY A 152 -2.73 19.50 11.78
N PHE A 153 -2.22 19.77 10.58
CA PHE A 153 -1.22 20.81 10.30
C PHE A 153 -1.88 21.97 9.56
N PHE A 154 -2.79 22.65 10.25
CA PHE A 154 -3.32 23.92 9.76
C PHE A 154 -2.35 25.03 10.18
N THR A 155 -1.96 25.86 9.22
CA THR A 155 -1.26 27.13 9.47
C THR A 155 -2.19 28.12 10.13
N ASP A 156 -1.65 29.24 10.60
CA ASP A 156 -2.48 30.33 11.12
C ASP A 156 -3.38 30.89 10.01
N GLN A 157 -2.88 30.95 8.77
CA GLN A 157 -3.67 31.36 7.61
C GLN A 157 -4.81 30.38 7.31
N ASP A 158 -4.54 29.06 7.31
CA ASP A 158 -5.60 28.06 7.09
C ASP A 158 -6.71 28.19 8.16
N CYS A 159 -6.34 28.58 9.38
CA CYS A 159 -7.29 28.84 10.44
C CYS A 159 -8.15 30.09 10.18
N LEU A 160 -7.55 31.18 9.70
CA LEU A 160 -8.25 32.41 9.36
C LEU A 160 -9.14 32.23 8.13
N ASP A 161 -8.64 31.58 7.08
CA ASP A 161 -9.40 31.28 5.87
C ASP A 161 -10.63 30.41 6.18
N ALA A 162 -10.46 29.41 7.06
CA ALA A 162 -11.57 28.57 7.51
C ALA A 162 -12.61 29.36 8.31
N LEU A 163 -12.18 30.31 9.16
CA LEU A 163 -13.10 31.19 9.88
C LEU A 163 -13.86 32.10 8.90
N GLN A 164 -13.18 32.64 7.90
CA GLN A 164 -13.79 33.49 6.88
C GLN A 164 -14.84 32.74 6.06
N GLN A 165 -14.53 31.51 5.61
CA GLN A 165 -15.48 30.66 4.89
C GLN A 165 -16.69 30.27 5.74
N ALA A 166 -16.47 29.96 7.02
CA ALA A 166 -17.56 29.68 7.95
C ALA A 166 -18.44 30.91 8.19
N ALA A 167 -17.85 32.11 8.31
CA ALA A 167 -18.56 33.37 8.47
C ALA A 167 -19.36 33.74 7.21
N ALA A 168 -18.83 33.47 6.01
CA ALA A 168 -19.58 33.63 4.76
C ALA A 168 -20.81 32.71 4.69
N THR A 169 -20.73 31.51 5.29
CA THR A 169 -21.82 30.52 5.27
C THR A 169 -22.91 30.82 6.31
N HIS A 170 -22.52 31.22 7.52
CA HIS A 170 -23.44 31.41 8.66
C HIS A 170 -23.75 32.87 8.98
N GLY A 171 -23.09 33.80 8.31
CA GLY A 171 -23.19 35.24 8.55
C GLY A 171 -22.28 35.75 9.68
N PRO A 172 -22.32 37.06 9.94
CA PRO A 172 -21.41 37.75 10.87
C PRO A 172 -21.59 37.36 12.35
N LEU A 173 -22.65 36.62 12.69
CA LEU A 173 -22.90 36.11 14.05
C LEU A 173 -22.46 34.64 14.20
N LEU A 174 -21.35 34.26 13.57
CA LEU A 174 -20.81 32.91 13.65
C LEU A 174 -20.43 32.56 15.10
N THR A 175 -21.12 31.56 15.66
CA THR A 175 -20.82 31.02 16.99
C THR A 175 -19.79 29.89 16.90
N SER A 176 -19.06 29.66 17.99
CA SER A 176 -18.08 28.56 18.09
C SER A 176 -18.72 27.18 17.86
N GLN A 177 -19.97 26.99 18.26
CA GLN A 177 -20.72 25.75 18.01
C GLN A 177 -21.07 25.57 16.53
N GLN A 178 -21.49 26.63 15.84
CA GLN A 178 -21.74 26.60 14.40
C GLN A 178 -20.45 26.30 13.63
N TYR A 179 -19.34 26.94 14.00
CA TYR A 179 -18.04 26.64 13.41
C TYR A 179 -17.64 25.18 13.62
N ALA A 180 -17.75 24.65 14.84
CA ALA A 180 -17.40 23.26 15.11
C ALA A 180 -18.20 22.26 14.26
N LYS A 181 -19.48 22.57 13.98
CA LYS A 181 -20.32 21.77 13.09
C LYS A 181 -19.89 21.92 11.62
N TRP A 182 -19.61 23.16 11.18
CA TRP A 182 -19.14 23.47 9.84
C TRP A 182 -17.78 22.81 9.55
N ALA A 183 -16.83 22.91 10.46
CA ALA A 183 -15.48 22.36 10.33
C ALA A 183 -15.49 20.83 10.15
N ARG A 184 -16.38 20.13 10.87
CA ARG A 184 -16.56 18.67 10.69
C ARG A 184 -17.06 18.30 9.30
N ALA A 185 -17.92 19.13 8.71
CA ALA A 185 -18.45 18.90 7.37
C ALA A 185 -17.44 19.26 6.26
N HIS A 186 -16.52 20.20 6.53
CA HIS A 186 -15.60 20.75 5.52
C HIS A 186 -14.13 20.33 5.72
N GLN A 187 -13.86 19.37 6.61
CA GLN A 187 -12.49 18.95 6.99
C GLN A 187 -11.58 20.13 7.39
N ALA A 188 -12.17 21.13 8.05
CA ALA A 188 -11.49 22.36 8.43
C ALA A 188 -10.79 22.22 9.80
N PRO A 189 -9.96 23.21 10.22
CA PRO A 189 -9.36 23.28 11.55
C PRO A 189 -10.39 23.03 12.65
N SER A 190 -10.01 22.27 13.68
CA SER A 190 -10.91 22.03 14.80
C SER A 190 -11.04 23.28 15.67
N LEU A 191 -12.18 23.41 16.37
CA LEU A 191 -12.35 24.48 17.36
C LEU A 191 -11.25 24.45 18.43
N THR A 192 -10.83 23.25 18.85
CA THR A 192 -9.72 23.08 19.80
C THR A 192 -8.43 23.65 19.25
N LEU A 193 -8.10 23.38 17.98
CA LEU A 193 -6.91 23.89 17.33
C LEU A 193 -6.93 25.42 17.23
N LEU A 194 -8.08 26.02 16.89
CA LEU A 194 -8.24 27.48 16.90
C LEU A 194 -7.97 28.09 18.28
N ILE A 195 -8.49 27.47 19.34
CA ILE A 195 -8.29 27.93 20.71
C ILE A 195 -6.82 27.80 21.13
N GLU A 196 -6.16 26.69 20.79
CA GLU A 196 -4.74 26.49 21.07
C GLU A 196 -3.86 27.52 20.33
N ARG A 197 -4.20 27.84 19.08
CA ARG A 197 -3.46 28.77 18.22
C ARG A 197 -3.65 30.23 18.62
N PHE A 198 -4.89 30.66 18.82
CA PHE A 198 -5.24 32.05 19.05
C PHE A 198 -5.61 32.35 20.51
N SER A 199 -5.34 31.43 21.44
CA SER A 199 -5.68 31.53 22.87
C SER A 199 -7.18 31.52 23.19
N SER A 200 -8.07 32.03 22.32
CA SER A 200 -9.52 31.96 22.49
C SER A 200 -10.28 32.16 21.18
N TRP A 201 -11.56 31.74 21.16
CA TRP A 201 -12.47 31.98 20.03
C TRP A 201 -12.63 33.48 19.72
N ARG A 202 -12.75 34.32 20.75
CA ARG A 202 -12.94 35.76 20.60
C ARG A 202 -11.71 36.42 19.98
N GLU A 203 -10.53 35.93 20.35
CA GLU A 203 -9.25 36.40 19.82
C GLU A 203 -9.04 35.96 18.37
N ALA A 204 -9.48 34.76 18.01
CA ALA A 204 -9.47 34.29 16.63
C ALA A 204 -10.35 35.17 15.71
N LEU A 205 -11.57 35.53 16.16
CA LEU A 205 -12.44 36.45 15.42
C LEU A 205 -11.85 37.87 15.34
N ARG A 206 -11.29 38.38 16.43
CA ARG A 206 -10.63 39.69 16.44
C ARG A 206 -9.45 39.74 15.45
N ARG A 207 -8.75 38.61 15.27
CA ARG A 207 -7.63 38.50 14.32
C ARG A 207 -8.12 38.45 12.88
N LEU A 208 -9.26 37.79 12.63
CA LEU A 208 -9.96 37.80 11.35
C LEU A 208 -10.41 39.22 10.95
N ASP A 209 -10.92 40.02 11.90
CA ASP A 209 -11.36 41.40 11.63
C ASP A 209 -10.18 42.39 11.42
N SER A 210 -8.95 41.98 11.74
CA SER A 210 -7.75 42.83 11.66
C SER A 210 -6.87 42.59 10.41
N GLU A 211 -7.21 41.60 9.59
CA GLU A 211 -6.65 41.40 8.24
C GLU A 211 -7.57 42.01 7.16
#